data_AF-A0A970DUH8-F1
#
_entry.id   AF-A0A970DUH8-F1
#
_cell.length_a   1.000
_cell.length_b   1.000
_cell.length_c   1.000
_cell.angle_alpha   90.00
_cell.angle_beta   90.00
_cell.angle_gamma   90.00
#
_symmetry.space_group_name_H-M   'P 1'
#
loop_
_entity.id
_entity.type
_entity.pdbx_description
1 polymer ?
#
loop_
_entity_poly.entity_id
_entity_poly.type
_entity_poly.pdbx_seq_one_letter_code
_entity_poly.pdbx_strand_id
1 'polypeptide(L)'
;PERLAALVSAVQPVVEEAALDPLVGHPTEFEFGTLLAFKYFAEEQVDVAVVEVGMGGRLDATNVLTPLVAGITHIALDHREYLGPDLVSIAREKAGIIKPGIPVVFGEQAPEASAVLAETARAVSAPYYRVGKEIGCQFERADLSGTYLKLQWREETPLAVRVNLLGPHQAANAAVAFGLLQLVKAQGLPWAQEDLLAGFDTVTWPGRMEYFPGPPSVLLDGAHNQDGVINLAHGLAKLFPERRIRLVVGILNNRPVEMMGMLLTSVLGDNLHRVYATTVPDGKTAPSARVARCFQDLGVNTVVIDDPLAALQAALAEMEADELLLVTGSLYLVGYLRPFILGHFAEAAGGS
;
A
#
# COMPACT_ATOMS: atom_id res chain seq x y z
N PRO A 1 -21.46 -0.58 9.84
CA PRO A 1 -22.27 0.63 9.51
C PRO A 1 -22.81 1.35 10.75
N GLU A 2 -23.53 0.64 11.63
CA GLU A 2 -24.15 1.23 12.84
C GLU A 2 -23.12 1.78 13.83
N ARG A 3 -22.05 1.04 14.11
CA ARG A 3 -20.97 1.49 15.00
C ARG A 3 -20.31 2.79 14.53
N LEU A 4 -20.05 2.89 13.22
CA LEU A 4 -19.50 4.10 12.61
C LEU A 4 -20.47 5.28 12.74
N ALA A 5 -21.76 5.07 12.47
CA ALA A 5 -22.78 6.10 12.64
C ALA A 5 -22.85 6.60 14.09
N ALA A 6 -22.79 5.68 15.07
CA ALA A 6 -22.76 6.04 16.48
C ALA A 6 -21.51 6.86 16.87
N LEU A 7 -20.33 6.49 16.36
CA LEU A 7 -19.11 7.27 16.57
C LEU A 7 -19.21 8.67 15.97
N VAL A 8 -19.72 8.79 14.75
CA VAL A 8 -19.97 10.06 14.06
C VAL A 8 -20.89 10.95 14.90
N SER A 9 -22.03 10.42 15.35
CA SER A 9 -22.95 11.16 16.21
C SER A 9 -22.30 11.58 17.54
N ALA A 10 -21.40 10.75 18.09
CA ALA A 10 -20.72 11.05 19.34
C ALA A 10 -19.65 12.14 19.21
N VAL A 11 -18.97 12.27 18.05
CA VAL A 11 -17.96 13.31 17.84
C VAL A 11 -18.54 14.60 17.24
N GLN A 12 -19.72 14.53 16.63
CA GLN A 12 -20.34 15.66 15.94
C GLN A 12 -20.40 16.94 16.80
N PRO A 13 -20.82 16.91 18.08
CA PRO A 13 -20.86 18.13 18.89
C PRO A 13 -19.49 18.80 19.07
N VAL A 14 -18.43 18.00 19.22
CA VAL A 14 -17.05 18.50 19.39
C VAL A 14 -16.54 19.11 18.09
N VAL A 15 -16.88 18.52 16.94
CA VAL A 15 -16.51 19.03 15.62
C VAL A 15 -17.26 20.32 15.30
N GLU A 16 -18.55 20.40 15.64
CA GLU A 16 -19.36 21.61 15.48
C GLU A 16 -18.83 22.74 16.38
N GLU A 17 -18.43 22.45 17.61
CA GLU A 17 -17.81 23.42 18.52
C GLU A 17 -16.45 23.90 17.99
N ALA A 18 -15.57 22.97 17.58
CA ALA A 18 -14.27 23.32 17.02
C ALA A 18 -14.38 24.21 15.77
N ALA A 19 -15.41 23.99 14.95
CA ALA A 19 -15.67 24.79 13.76
C ALA A 19 -16.05 26.26 14.06
N LEU A 20 -16.48 26.56 15.28
CA LEU A 20 -16.76 27.94 15.71
C LEU A 20 -15.47 28.72 16.02
N ASP A 21 -14.35 28.04 16.27
CA ASP A 21 -13.05 28.67 16.48
C ASP A 21 -12.39 29.00 15.13
N PRO A 22 -12.16 30.28 14.79
CA PRO A 22 -11.51 30.68 13.54
C PRO A 22 -10.08 30.17 13.35
N LEU A 23 -9.40 29.75 14.44
CA LEU A 23 -8.05 29.19 14.39
C LEU A 23 -8.03 27.68 14.11
N VAL A 24 -9.16 26.99 14.29
CA VAL A 24 -9.30 25.55 14.09
C VAL A 24 -10.11 25.26 12.83
N GLY A 25 -11.32 25.81 12.75
CA GLY A 25 -12.24 25.60 11.64
C GLY A 25 -12.78 24.16 11.54
N HIS A 26 -13.34 23.82 10.38
CA HIS A 26 -13.82 22.47 10.13
C HIS A 26 -12.65 21.52 9.84
N PRO A 27 -12.65 20.30 10.41
CA PRO A 27 -11.64 19.31 10.08
C PRO A 27 -11.79 18.86 8.63
N THR A 28 -10.67 18.53 8.01
CA THR A 28 -10.64 17.77 6.76
C THR A 28 -11.23 16.37 6.96
N GLU A 29 -11.59 15.71 5.85
CA GLU A 29 -12.07 14.32 5.89
C GLU A 29 -11.07 13.37 6.60
N PHE A 30 -9.76 13.57 6.36
CA PHE A 30 -8.72 12.74 6.97
C PHE A 30 -8.57 12.98 8.48
N GLU A 31 -8.61 14.25 8.92
CA GLU A 31 -8.59 14.60 10.35
C GLU A 31 -9.82 14.04 11.08
N PHE A 32 -10.99 14.15 10.47
CA PHE A 32 -12.22 13.58 11.01
C PHE A 32 -12.15 12.04 11.10
N GLY A 33 -11.66 11.37 10.04
CA GLY A 33 -11.44 9.93 10.04
C GLY A 33 -10.45 9.47 11.12
N THR A 34 -9.36 10.23 11.32
CA THR A 34 -8.37 9.95 12.36
C THR A 34 -8.95 10.10 13.76
N LEU A 35 -9.75 11.15 14.00
CA LEU A 35 -10.47 11.35 15.25
C LEU A 35 -11.41 10.17 15.55
N LEU A 36 -12.19 9.73 14.56
CA LEU A 36 -13.08 8.58 14.70
C LEU A 36 -12.30 7.29 15.02
N ALA A 37 -11.17 7.06 14.35
CA ALA A 37 -10.33 5.89 14.60
C ALA A 37 -9.78 5.87 16.02
N PHE A 38 -9.24 7.00 16.51
CA PHE A 38 -8.73 7.10 17.89
C PHE A 38 -9.82 6.94 18.94
N LYS A 39 -11.00 7.54 18.71
CA LYS A 39 -12.15 7.33 19.60
C LYS A 39 -12.56 5.87 19.62
N TYR A 40 -12.62 5.22 18.47
CA TYR A 40 -12.93 3.80 18.37
C TYR A 40 -11.93 2.95 19.15
N PHE A 41 -10.62 3.12 18.92
CA PHE A 41 -9.59 2.38 19.65
C PHE A 41 -9.66 2.58 21.16
N ALA A 42 -9.97 3.80 21.61
CA ALA A 42 -10.16 4.09 23.03
C ALA A 42 -11.40 3.40 23.62
N GLU A 43 -12.52 3.38 22.89
CA GLU A 43 -13.75 2.70 23.33
C GLU A 43 -13.64 1.18 23.33
N GLU A 44 -12.93 0.61 22.35
CA GLU A 44 -12.65 -0.82 22.29
C GLU A 44 -11.51 -1.25 23.24
N GLN A 45 -10.87 -0.31 23.93
CA GLN A 45 -9.79 -0.54 24.90
C GLN A 45 -8.67 -1.41 24.33
N VAL A 46 -8.24 -1.13 23.09
CA VAL A 46 -7.19 -1.92 22.44
C VAL A 46 -5.87 -1.82 23.20
N ASP A 47 -5.14 -2.93 23.34
CA ASP A 47 -3.83 -2.95 23.99
C ASP A 47 -2.79 -2.15 23.19
N VAL A 48 -2.87 -2.24 21.85
CA VAL A 48 -1.97 -1.57 20.90
C VAL A 48 -2.76 -1.15 19.68
N ALA A 49 -2.58 0.10 19.26
CA ALA A 49 -3.04 0.59 17.96
C ALA A 49 -1.85 0.75 17.00
N VAL A 50 -1.94 0.15 15.82
CA VAL A 50 -1.00 0.40 14.71
C VAL A 50 -1.58 1.51 13.85
N VAL A 51 -0.87 2.63 13.75
CA VAL A 51 -1.36 3.86 13.11
C VAL A 51 -0.47 4.20 11.92
N GLU A 52 -1.05 4.14 10.72
CA GLU A 52 -0.38 4.56 9.48
C GLU A 52 -0.56 6.07 9.29
N VAL A 53 0.54 6.75 8.97
CA VAL A 53 0.54 8.18 8.61
C VAL A 53 -0.16 8.37 7.27
N GLY A 54 -1.07 9.34 7.17
CA GLY A 54 -1.75 9.64 5.90
C GLY A 54 -0.82 10.21 4.84
N MET A 55 -0.15 11.31 5.15
CA MET A 55 0.81 11.95 4.25
C MET A 55 1.92 12.67 5.01
N GLY A 56 3.17 12.45 4.59
CA GLY A 56 4.33 13.07 5.23
C GLY A 56 4.59 12.49 6.62
N GLY A 57 4.23 13.22 7.67
CA GLY A 57 4.45 12.83 9.06
C GLY A 57 4.31 14.01 10.03
N ARG A 58 5.16 15.04 9.87
CA ARG A 58 5.24 16.18 10.79
C ARG A 58 3.90 16.87 11.05
N LEU A 59 3.13 17.12 10.00
CA LEU A 59 1.83 17.81 10.03
C LEU A 59 0.66 16.87 9.78
N ASP A 60 0.88 15.56 9.83
CA ASP A 60 -0.18 14.58 9.63
C ASP A 60 -1.11 14.53 10.85
N ALA A 61 -2.41 14.33 10.62
CA ALA A 61 -3.42 14.26 11.68
C ALA A 61 -3.10 13.18 12.73
N THR A 62 -2.40 12.11 12.33
CA THR A 62 -2.00 11.03 13.25
C THR A 62 -0.85 11.42 14.18
N ASN A 63 -0.10 12.49 13.88
CA ASN A 63 1.10 12.88 14.60
C ASN A 63 0.84 13.59 15.95
N VAL A 64 -0.38 13.51 16.46
CA VAL A 64 -0.77 13.90 17.81
C VAL A 64 -0.40 12.84 18.87
N LEU A 65 0.02 11.65 18.43
CA LEU A 65 0.39 10.54 19.30
C LEU A 65 1.84 10.61 19.79
N THR A 66 2.07 9.99 20.96
CA THR A 66 3.40 9.57 21.43
C THR A 66 3.43 8.04 21.39
N PRO A 67 4.06 7.42 20.39
CA PRO A 67 3.98 5.98 20.21
C PRO A 67 5.00 5.23 21.08
N LEU A 68 4.82 3.92 21.25
CA LEU A 68 5.81 3.04 21.88
C LEU A 68 7.07 2.89 21.02
N VAL A 69 6.87 2.82 19.70
CA VAL A 69 7.90 2.71 18.67
C VAL A 69 7.40 3.44 17.42
N ALA A 70 8.30 3.94 16.59
CA ALA A 70 7.96 4.49 15.26
C ALA A 70 8.67 3.72 14.15
N GLY A 71 8.11 3.74 12.94
CA GLY A 71 8.71 3.12 11.76
C GLY A 71 8.64 4.06 10.56
N ILE A 72 9.76 4.23 9.87
CA ILE A 72 9.83 4.96 8.60
C ILE A 72 10.29 3.97 7.54
N THR A 73 9.36 3.55 6.67
CA THR A 73 9.62 2.68 5.51
C THR A 73 10.39 3.43 4.42
N HIS A 74 10.61 2.81 3.26
CA HIS A 74 11.36 3.41 2.16
C HIS A 74 10.82 4.80 1.76
N ILE A 75 11.73 5.78 1.64
CA ILE A 75 11.43 7.13 1.18
C ILE A 75 11.78 7.25 -0.30
N ALA A 76 10.76 7.47 -1.11
CA ALA A 76 10.86 7.75 -2.54
C ALA A 76 10.33 9.16 -2.86
N LEU A 77 10.51 9.58 -4.11
CA LEU A 77 9.93 10.83 -4.61
C LEU A 77 8.44 10.64 -4.83
N ASP A 78 7.63 11.07 -3.87
CA ASP A 78 6.18 11.07 -3.96
C ASP A 78 5.60 12.33 -3.30
N HIS A 79 4.39 12.73 -3.71
CA HIS A 79 3.68 13.89 -3.17
C HIS A 79 4.51 15.19 -3.17
N ARG A 80 5.30 15.42 -4.23
CA ARG A 80 6.28 16.51 -4.32
C ARG A 80 5.68 17.90 -4.13
N GLU A 81 4.42 18.08 -4.51
CA GLU A 81 3.66 19.31 -4.34
C GLU A 81 3.41 19.65 -2.85
N TYR A 82 3.36 18.64 -1.99
CA TYR A 82 3.06 18.78 -0.55
C TYR A 82 4.31 18.61 0.33
N LEU A 83 5.17 17.65 0.00
CA LEU A 83 6.29 17.23 0.84
C LEU A 83 7.63 17.85 0.43
N GLY A 84 7.69 18.45 -0.76
CA GLY A 84 8.88 19.07 -1.32
C GLY A 84 9.47 18.32 -2.52
N PRO A 85 10.41 18.95 -3.24
CA PRO A 85 10.83 18.50 -4.56
C PRO A 85 11.83 17.34 -4.56
N ASP A 86 12.44 17.01 -3.41
CA ASP A 86 13.59 16.12 -3.27
C ASP A 86 13.51 15.19 -2.05
N LEU A 87 14.37 14.18 -1.99
CA LEU A 87 14.37 13.19 -0.91
C LEU A 87 14.68 13.79 0.47
N VAL A 88 15.44 14.89 0.53
CA VAL A 88 15.81 15.55 1.78
C VAL A 88 14.60 16.24 2.41
N SER A 89 13.86 17.02 1.61
CA SER A 89 12.62 17.68 2.04
C SER A 89 11.55 16.67 2.46
N ILE A 90 11.34 15.62 1.66
CA ILE A 90 10.41 14.53 1.99
C ILE A 90 10.83 13.82 3.29
N ALA A 91 12.13 13.56 3.47
CA ALA A 91 12.64 12.93 4.69
C ALA A 91 12.42 13.81 5.93
N ARG A 92 12.55 15.14 5.83
CA ARG A 92 12.26 16.05 6.95
C ARG A 92 10.79 16.01 7.37
N GLU A 93 9.87 15.95 6.41
CA GLU A 93 8.44 15.80 6.72
C GLU A 93 8.16 14.46 7.40
N LYS A 94 8.69 13.36 6.86
CA LYS A 94 8.52 12.02 7.44
C LYS A 94 9.19 11.88 8.82
N ALA A 95 10.32 12.53 9.05
CA ALA A 95 11.03 12.52 10.32
C ALA A 95 10.22 13.17 11.47
N GLY A 96 9.16 13.91 11.17
CA GLY A 96 8.32 14.55 12.18
C GLY A 96 7.57 13.59 13.11
N ILE A 97 7.51 12.30 12.78
CA ILE A 97 6.97 11.26 13.68
C ILE A 97 7.99 10.75 14.70
N ILE A 98 9.27 11.12 14.57
CA ILE A 98 10.32 10.74 15.52
C ILE A 98 10.12 11.57 16.79
N LYS A 99 9.76 10.91 17.89
CA LYS A 99 9.48 11.55 19.18
C LYS A 99 10.65 11.42 20.16
N PRO A 100 10.82 12.37 21.11
CA PRO A 100 11.93 12.33 22.05
C PRO A 100 12.03 11.04 22.85
N GLY A 101 13.20 10.40 22.83
CA GLY A 101 13.47 9.14 23.52
C GLY A 101 12.73 7.91 22.98
N ILE A 102 11.84 8.05 22.01
CA ILE A 102 11.06 6.95 21.44
C ILE A 102 11.88 6.24 20.37
N PRO A 103 12.04 4.90 20.43
CA PRO A 103 12.84 4.18 19.46
C PRO A 103 12.16 4.14 18.08
N VAL A 104 12.97 4.21 17.02
CA VAL A 104 12.49 4.25 15.62
C VAL A 104 13.22 3.25 14.72
N VAL A 105 12.49 2.61 13.81
CA VAL A 105 13.05 1.78 12.74
C VAL A 105 13.09 2.55 11.44
N PHE A 106 14.22 2.50 10.74
CA PHE A 106 14.36 3.00 9.38
C PHE A 106 14.47 1.80 8.43
N GLY A 107 13.62 1.80 7.40
CA GLY A 107 13.81 0.94 6.22
C GLY A 107 15.10 1.28 5.48
N GLU A 108 15.35 0.59 4.36
CA GLU A 108 16.45 0.94 3.48
C GLU A 108 16.20 2.31 2.81
N GLN A 109 17.17 3.21 2.92
CA GLN A 109 17.06 4.59 2.44
C GLN A 109 18.24 4.99 1.57
N ALA A 110 18.00 5.94 0.67
CA ALA A 110 19.08 6.70 0.05
C ALA A 110 19.93 7.42 1.12
N PRO A 111 21.25 7.60 0.91
CA PRO A 111 22.15 8.20 1.89
C PRO A 111 21.68 9.55 2.43
N GLU A 112 21.16 10.42 1.57
CA GLU A 112 20.67 11.75 1.90
C GLU A 112 19.43 11.73 2.81
N ALA A 113 18.49 10.81 2.57
CA ALA A 113 17.33 10.63 3.42
C ALA A 113 17.75 10.01 4.77
N SER A 114 18.61 8.99 4.73
CA SER A 114 19.17 8.34 5.94
C SER A 114 19.87 9.34 6.86
N ALA A 115 20.62 10.29 6.30
CA ALA A 115 21.30 11.33 7.05
C ALA A 115 20.31 12.23 7.82
N VAL A 116 19.23 12.69 7.17
CA VAL A 116 18.18 13.51 7.79
C VAL A 116 17.48 12.76 8.92
N LEU A 117 17.10 11.50 8.70
CA LEU A 117 16.43 10.70 9.72
C LEU A 117 17.33 10.48 10.95
N ALA A 118 18.60 10.15 10.72
CA ALA A 118 19.56 9.92 11.80
C ALA A 118 19.92 11.22 12.55
N GLU A 119 20.03 12.35 11.87
CA GLU A 119 20.22 13.67 12.51
C GLU A 119 19.02 14.02 13.39
N THR A 120 17.80 13.85 12.87
CA THR A 120 16.57 14.14 13.62
C THR A 120 16.46 13.24 14.86
N ALA A 121 16.70 11.94 14.72
CA ALA A 121 16.68 11.01 15.83
C ALA A 121 17.71 11.38 16.91
N ARG A 122 18.94 11.74 16.53
CA ARG A 122 19.96 12.20 17.49
C ARG A 122 19.55 13.49 18.19
N ALA A 123 18.96 14.45 17.47
CA ALA A 123 18.55 15.73 18.03
C ALA A 123 17.52 15.59 19.16
N VAL A 124 16.65 14.58 19.07
CA VAL A 124 15.64 14.27 20.11
C VAL A 124 16.00 13.07 20.98
N SER A 125 17.25 12.60 20.90
CA SER A 125 17.74 11.43 21.64
C SER A 125 16.89 10.16 21.46
N ALA A 126 16.28 9.99 20.28
CA ALA A 126 15.56 8.78 19.89
C ALA A 126 16.56 7.68 19.46
N PRO A 127 16.54 6.49 20.09
CA PRO A 127 17.29 5.33 19.58
C PRO A 127 16.78 4.96 18.18
N TYR A 128 17.68 4.65 17.24
CA TYR A 128 17.26 4.27 15.89
C TYR A 128 17.96 3.00 15.40
N TYR A 129 17.23 2.22 14.59
CA TYR A 129 17.64 0.91 14.08
C TYR A 129 17.36 0.85 12.59
N ARG A 130 18.31 0.38 11.79
CA ARG A 130 18.24 0.42 10.33
C ARG A 130 18.24 -0.98 9.73
N VAL A 131 17.38 -1.17 8.74
CA VAL A 131 17.48 -2.30 7.82
C VAL A 131 18.83 -2.24 7.08
N GLY A 132 19.52 -3.37 7.01
CA GLY A 132 20.88 -3.49 6.47
C GLY A 132 22.00 -3.14 7.47
N LYS A 133 21.66 -2.76 8.71
CA LYS A 133 22.61 -2.57 9.82
C LYS A 133 22.17 -3.39 11.02
N GLU A 134 21.39 -2.80 11.92
CA GLU A 134 20.91 -3.47 13.13
C GLU A 134 19.83 -4.51 12.83
N ILE A 135 19.19 -4.42 11.66
CA ILE A 135 18.19 -5.39 11.18
C ILE A 135 18.70 -6.00 9.87
N GLY A 136 19.10 -7.27 9.92
CA GLY A 136 19.48 -8.02 8.73
C GLY A 136 18.25 -8.48 7.94
N CYS A 137 18.34 -8.35 6.61
CA CYS A 137 17.31 -8.81 5.68
C CYS A 137 18.00 -9.41 4.46
N GLN A 138 17.85 -10.71 4.27
CA GLN A 138 18.37 -11.44 3.12
C GLN A 138 17.21 -12.03 2.32
N PHE A 139 16.88 -11.41 1.20
CA PHE A 139 15.92 -11.96 0.24
C PHE A 139 16.48 -13.25 -0.38
N GLU A 140 15.64 -14.28 -0.47
CA GLU A 140 16.01 -15.57 -1.10
C GLU A 140 15.27 -15.76 -2.42
N ARG A 141 13.94 -15.70 -2.39
CA ARG A 141 13.09 -15.85 -3.59
C ARG A 141 11.68 -15.29 -3.36
N ALA A 142 10.95 -15.07 -4.44
CA ALA A 142 9.51 -14.79 -4.41
C ALA A 142 8.84 -15.47 -5.60
N ASP A 143 7.68 -16.06 -5.33
CA ASP A 143 6.80 -16.72 -6.31
C ASP A 143 5.34 -16.60 -5.85
N LEU A 144 4.42 -17.29 -6.51
CA LEU A 144 2.98 -17.23 -6.21
C LEU A 144 2.61 -17.78 -4.83
N SER A 145 3.51 -18.49 -4.15
CA SER A 145 3.32 -18.92 -2.77
C SER A 145 3.82 -17.90 -1.74
N GLY A 146 4.39 -16.76 -2.18
CA GLY A 146 4.82 -15.68 -1.31
C GLY A 146 6.31 -15.33 -1.45
N THR A 147 6.79 -14.55 -0.49
CA THR A 147 8.17 -14.03 -0.45
C THR A 147 8.95 -14.70 0.67
N TYR A 148 10.11 -15.25 0.33
CA TYR A 148 10.99 -16.00 1.23
C TYR A 148 12.27 -15.21 1.50
N LEU A 149 12.60 -15.07 2.78
CA LEU A 149 13.73 -14.28 3.24
C LEU A 149 14.25 -14.79 4.59
N LYS A 150 15.43 -14.32 4.98
CA LYS A 150 15.96 -14.42 6.33
C LYS A 150 16.00 -13.05 7.00
N LEU A 151 15.50 -12.99 8.21
CA LEU A 151 15.49 -11.79 9.06
C LEU A 151 16.43 -12.00 10.24
N GLN A 152 17.16 -10.96 10.65
CA GLN A 152 18.11 -11.04 11.73
C GLN A 152 18.02 -9.80 12.61
N TRP A 153 17.92 -9.97 13.92
CA TRP A 153 18.02 -8.87 14.87
C TRP A 153 19.46 -8.79 15.39
N ARG A 154 20.19 -7.75 15.01
CA ARG A 154 21.60 -7.55 15.39
C ARG A 154 22.43 -8.80 15.07
N GLU A 155 23.13 -9.34 16.07
CA GLU A 155 24.01 -10.52 15.96
C GLU A 155 23.29 -11.85 16.29
N GLU A 156 21.95 -11.85 16.39
CA GLU A 156 21.18 -13.07 16.66
C GLU A 156 21.21 -14.04 15.46
N THR A 157 20.74 -15.27 15.65
CA THR A 157 20.66 -16.24 14.55
C THR A 157 19.61 -15.79 13.53
N PRO A 158 19.93 -15.77 12.22
CA PRO A 158 18.95 -15.45 11.18
C PRO A 158 17.75 -16.41 11.20
N LEU A 159 16.55 -15.84 11.19
CA LEU A 159 15.28 -16.54 11.14
C LEU A 159 14.76 -16.58 9.71
N ALA A 160 14.55 -17.78 9.16
CA ALA A 160 13.89 -17.95 7.87
C ALA A 160 12.38 -17.71 8.02
N VAL A 161 11.81 -16.89 7.12
CA VAL A 161 10.38 -16.55 7.13
C VAL A 161 9.80 -16.62 5.72
N ARG A 162 8.52 -17.03 5.64
CA ARG A 162 7.67 -16.83 4.45
C ARG A 162 6.71 -15.69 4.76
N VAL A 163 6.66 -14.70 3.89
CA VAL A 163 5.68 -13.62 3.90
C VAL A 163 4.64 -13.91 2.83
N ASN A 164 3.37 -13.97 3.22
CA ASN A 164 2.24 -14.25 2.33
C ASN A 164 1.83 -13.05 1.47
N LEU A 165 2.83 -12.37 0.90
CA LEU A 165 2.67 -11.26 -0.01
C LEU A 165 3.62 -11.45 -1.18
N LEU A 166 3.15 -11.08 -2.38
CA LEU A 166 3.92 -11.22 -3.60
C LEU A 166 4.86 -10.03 -3.80
N GLY A 167 6.08 -10.33 -4.24
CA GLY A 167 7.03 -9.33 -4.73
C GLY A 167 8.22 -9.10 -3.79
N PRO A 168 9.43 -8.87 -4.35
CA PRO A 168 10.67 -8.78 -3.58
C PRO A 168 10.68 -7.58 -2.60
N HIS A 169 9.95 -6.51 -2.91
CA HIS A 169 9.83 -5.34 -2.02
C HIS A 169 9.19 -5.68 -0.67
N GLN A 170 8.41 -6.77 -0.59
CA GLN A 170 7.80 -7.22 0.67
C GLN A 170 8.86 -7.70 1.68
N ALA A 171 10.05 -8.09 1.22
CA ALA A 171 11.16 -8.40 2.12
C ALA A 171 11.59 -7.17 2.94
N ALA A 172 11.67 -5.99 2.31
CA ALA A 172 12.02 -4.74 2.98
C ALA A 172 10.93 -4.31 3.97
N ASN A 173 9.65 -4.45 3.60
CA ASN A 173 8.53 -4.18 4.49
C ASN A 173 8.54 -5.12 5.70
N ALA A 174 8.77 -6.41 5.48
CA ALA A 174 8.87 -7.41 6.53
C ALA A 174 10.03 -7.13 7.49
N ALA A 175 11.17 -6.65 6.99
CA ALA A 175 12.29 -6.25 7.83
C ALA A 175 11.96 -5.06 8.76
N VAL A 176 11.23 -4.06 8.26
CA VAL A 176 10.76 -2.95 9.10
C VAL A 176 9.79 -3.45 10.16
N ALA A 177 8.79 -4.26 9.77
CA ALA A 177 7.83 -4.85 10.70
C ALA A 177 8.51 -5.71 11.78
N PHE A 178 9.48 -6.53 11.39
CA PHE A 178 10.30 -7.32 12.30
C PHE A 178 11.07 -6.44 13.29
N GLY A 179 11.72 -5.37 12.81
CA GLY A 179 12.38 -4.41 13.69
C GLY A 179 11.43 -3.76 14.70
N LEU A 180 10.22 -3.37 14.26
CA LEU A 180 9.20 -2.80 15.14
C LEU A 180 8.77 -3.80 16.21
N LEU A 181 8.53 -5.06 15.84
CA LEU A 181 8.17 -6.13 16.77
C LEU A 181 9.27 -6.36 17.82
N GLN A 182 10.55 -6.35 17.44
CA GLN A 182 11.66 -6.48 18.38
C GLN A 182 11.70 -5.33 19.41
N LEU A 183 11.45 -4.10 18.95
CA LEU A 183 11.40 -2.94 19.84
C LEU A 183 10.18 -2.94 20.75
N VAL A 184 9.01 -3.32 20.22
CA VAL A 184 7.78 -3.47 21.01
C VAL A 184 7.94 -4.55 22.09
N LYS A 185 8.62 -5.66 21.78
CA LYS A 185 8.98 -6.69 22.77
C LYS A 185 9.82 -6.12 23.91
N ALA A 186 10.80 -5.27 23.58
CA ALA A 186 11.65 -4.60 24.57
C ALA A 186 10.88 -3.58 25.42
N GLN A 187 9.74 -3.07 24.93
CA GLN A 187 8.82 -2.20 25.68
C GLN A 187 7.82 -2.98 26.56
N GLY A 188 7.97 -4.31 26.67
CA GLY A 188 7.16 -5.13 27.56
C GLY A 188 5.90 -5.73 26.94
N LEU A 189 5.77 -5.71 25.61
CA LEU A 189 4.69 -6.39 24.88
C LEU A 189 5.19 -7.75 24.36
N PRO A 190 4.93 -8.85 25.08
CA PRO A 190 5.49 -10.15 24.74
C PRO A 190 4.85 -10.72 23.46
N TRP A 191 5.66 -11.40 22.66
CA TRP A 191 5.20 -12.25 21.56
C TRP A 191 6.14 -13.45 21.39
N ALA A 192 5.59 -14.57 20.94
CA ALA A 192 6.33 -15.81 20.66
C ALA A 192 6.80 -15.85 19.20
N GLN A 193 7.90 -16.55 18.93
CA GLN A 193 8.42 -16.65 17.56
C GLN A 193 7.39 -17.28 16.61
N GLU A 194 6.58 -18.20 17.13
CA GLU A 194 5.48 -18.84 16.42
C GLU A 194 4.42 -17.83 15.98
N ASP A 195 4.10 -16.83 16.81
CA ASP A 195 3.15 -15.76 16.47
C ASP A 195 3.68 -14.89 15.32
N LEU A 196 5.00 -14.60 15.34
CA LEU A 196 5.67 -13.84 14.29
C LEU A 196 5.66 -14.59 12.97
N LEU A 197 5.97 -15.89 12.99
CA LEU A 197 5.94 -16.74 11.81
C LEU A 197 4.51 -16.87 11.26
N ALA A 198 3.53 -17.10 12.13
CA ALA A 198 2.12 -17.18 11.74
C ALA A 198 1.62 -15.85 11.16
N GLY A 199 2.01 -14.71 11.74
CA GLY A 199 1.65 -13.39 11.24
C GLY A 199 2.18 -13.13 9.83
N PHE A 200 3.44 -13.47 9.55
CA PHE A 200 3.99 -13.37 8.19
C PHE A 200 3.37 -14.40 7.23
N ASP A 201 3.03 -15.59 7.71
CA ASP A 201 2.46 -16.65 6.87
C ASP A 201 0.99 -16.39 6.50
N THR A 202 0.28 -15.59 7.30
CA THR A 202 -1.16 -15.33 7.12
C THR A 202 -1.48 -13.89 6.71
N VAL A 203 -0.50 -12.99 6.66
CA VAL A 203 -0.74 -11.60 6.27
C VAL A 203 -1.41 -11.55 4.90
N THR A 204 -2.40 -10.67 4.78
CA THR A 204 -3.06 -10.34 3.52
C THR A 204 -3.04 -8.84 3.35
N TRP A 205 -2.76 -8.37 2.13
CA TRP A 205 -2.82 -6.95 1.80
C TRP A 205 -3.74 -6.75 0.58
N PRO A 206 -5.02 -6.44 0.83
CA PRO A 206 -5.98 -6.19 -0.23
C PRO A 206 -5.48 -5.19 -1.27
N GLY A 207 -5.56 -5.55 -2.55
CA GLY A 207 -5.16 -4.67 -3.65
C GLY A 207 -3.66 -4.39 -3.80
N ARG A 208 -2.78 -5.24 -3.25
CA ARG A 208 -1.32 -5.20 -3.45
C ARG A 208 -0.83 -6.53 -3.99
N MET A 209 -0.69 -6.64 -5.31
CA MET A 209 -0.44 -7.90 -6.02
C MET A 209 -1.31 -9.04 -5.48
N GLU A 210 -2.59 -8.75 -5.19
CA GLU A 210 -3.52 -9.69 -4.58
C GLU A 210 -3.99 -10.66 -5.67
N TYR A 211 -3.55 -11.92 -5.57
CA TYR A 211 -3.74 -12.93 -6.61
C TYR A 211 -4.82 -13.94 -6.25
N PHE A 212 -5.71 -14.20 -7.20
CA PHE A 212 -6.78 -15.19 -7.15
C PHE A 212 -6.54 -16.24 -8.24
N PRO A 213 -6.18 -17.49 -7.87
CA PRO A 213 -5.69 -18.49 -8.82
C PRO A 213 -6.77 -19.27 -9.60
N GLY A 214 -8.06 -19.12 -9.26
CA GLY A 214 -9.13 -19.91 -9.89
C GLY A 214 -9.30 -19.60 -11.39
N PRO A 215 -10.14 -20.34 -12.13
CA PRO A 215 -10.51 -19.98 -13.50
C PRO A 215 -11.71 -19.02 -13.51
N PRO A 216 -11.59 -17.78 -14.06
CA PRO A 216 -10.36 -17.16 -14.56
C PRO A 216 -9.48 -16.59 -13.45
N SER A 217 -8.16 -16.55 -13.69
CA SER A 217 -7.22 -16.04 -12.68
C SER A 217 -7.20 -14.51 -12.71
N VAL A 218 -7.22 -13.89 -11.53
CA VAL A 218 -7.32 -12.44 -11.37
C VAL A 218 -6.20 -11.94 -10.45
N LEU A 219 -5.60 -10.81 -10.78
CA LEU A 219 -4.64 -10.10 -9.93
C LEU A 219 -5.06 -8.64 -9.76
N LEU A 220 -5.08 -8.17 -8.51
CA LEU A 220 -5.44 -6.80 -8.17
C LEU A 220 -4.22 -6.06 -7.63
N ASP A 221 -3.94 -4.89 -8.20
CA ASP A 221 -2.87 -4.04 -7.69
C ASP A 221 -3.19 -2.54 -7.84
N GLY A 222 -3.08 -1.79 -6.75
CA GLY A 222 -3.36 -0.36 -6.71
C GLY A 222 -2.24 0.56 -7.23
N ALA A 223 -1.29 0.08 -8.03
CA ALA A 223 -0.24 0.89 -8.64
C ALA A 223 -0.81 2.09 -9.39
N HIS A 224 -0.35 3.29 -9.03
CA HIS A 224 -0.88 4.56 -9.54
C HIS A 224 0.20 5.66 -9.68
N ASN A 225 1.47 5.29 -9.50
CA ASN A 225 2.64 6.14 -9.68
C ASN A 225 3.71 5.37 -10.47
N GLN A 226 4.80 6.06 -10.84
CA GLN A 226 5.86 5.51 -11.68
C GLN A 226 6.47 4.24 -11.09
N ASP A 227 6.96 4.31 -9.85
CA ASP A 227 7.65 3.20 -9.19
C ASP A 227 6.73 2.00 -8.98
N GLY A 228 5.47 2.25 -8.60
CA GLY A 228 4.45 1.23 -8.45
C GLY A 228 4.17 0.48 -9.77
N VAL A 229 4.02 1.20 -10.88
CA VAL A 229 3.78 0.59 -12.19
C VAL A 229 5.00 -0.19 -12.69
N ILE A 230 6.21 0.33 -12.48
CA ILE A 230 7.45 -0.40 -12.82
C ILE A 230 7.52 -1.72 -12.03
N ASN A 231 7.26 -1.66 -10.72
CA ASN A 231 7.29 -2.85 -9.86
C ASN A 231 6.21 -3.86 -10.24
N LEU A 232 5.00 -3.40 -10.55
CA LEU A 232 3.89 -4.23 -11.02
C LEU A 232 4.25 -4.92 -12.34
N ALA A 233 4.69 -4.16 -13.34
CA ALA A 233 4.96 -4.69 -14.68
C ALA A 233 6.10 -5.72 -14.68
N HIS A 234 7.21 -5.44 -13.99
CA HIS A 234 8.29 -6.41 -13.83
C HIS A 234 7.86 -7.62 -12.97
N GLY A 235 7.04 -7.40 -11.94
CA GLY A 235 6.47 -8.48 -11.14
C GLY A 235 5.63 -9.43 -11.97
N LEU A 236 4.76 -8.91 -12.83
CA LEU A 236 3.93 -9.67 -13.76
C LEU A 236 4.78 -10.45 -14.77
N ALA A 237 5.75 -9.79 -15.43
CA ALA A 237 6.63 -10.44 -16.40
C ALA A 237 7.41 -11.62 -15.78
N LYS A 238 7.78 -11.51 -14.49
CA LYS A 238 8.50 -12.56 -13.77
C LYS A 238 7.58 -13.70 -13.28
N LEU A 239 6.41 -13.36 -12.73
CA LEU A 239 5.50 -14.34 -12.13
C LEU A 239 4.65 -15.07 -13.18
N PHE A 240 4.38 -14.42 -14.31
CA PHE A 240 3.48 -14.89 -15.35
C PHE A 240 4.09 -14.72 -16.76
N PRO A 241 5.31 -15.24 -17.02
CA PRO A 241 6.04 -14.98 -18.27
C PRO A 241 5.31 -15.48 -19.53
N GLU A 242 4.49 -16.52 -19.40
CA GLU A 242 3.80 -17.18 -20.52
C GLU A 242 2.28 -16.88 -20.55
N ARG A 243 1.77 -16.00 -19.67
CA ARG A 243 0.33 -15.70 -19.59
C ARG A 243 0.01 -14.48 -20.44
N ARG A 244 -1.07 -14.57 -21.20
CA ARG A 244 -1.71 -13.40 -21.82
C ARG A 244 -2.40 -12.57 -20.74
N ILE A 245 -2.16 -11.27 -20.73
CA ILE A 245 -2.67 -10.33 -19.73
C ILE A 245 -3.82 -9.53 -20.35
N ARG A 246 -4.99 -9.60 -19.70
CA ARG A 246 -6.07 -8.65 -19.88
C ARG A 246 -6.00 -7.60 -18.79
N LEU A 247 -6.16 -6.34 -19.15
CA LEU A 247 -6.02 -5.22 -18.23
C LEU A 247 -7.35 -4.48 -18.09
N VAL A 248 -7.86 -4.35 -16.87
CA VAL A 248 -8.87 -3.34 -16.51
C VAL A 248 -8.16 -2.22 -15.78
N VAL A 249 -8.18 -1.02 -16.37
CA VAL A 249 -7.39 0.11 -15.88
C VAL A 249 -8.22 1.39 -15.81
N GLY A 250 -8.14 2.04 -14.66
CA GLY A 250 -8.67 3.38 -14.43
C GLY A 250 -7.67 4.17 -13.59
N ILE A 251 -7.39 5.40 -14.02
CA ILE A 251 -6.32 6.23 -13.44
C ILE A 251 -6.93 7.58 -13.03
N LEU A 252 -6.51 8.12 -11.88
CA LEU A 252 -6.90 9.48 -11.47
C LEU A 252 -6.22 10.54 -12.34
N ASN A 253 -6.90 11.66 -12.60
CA ASN A 253 -6.44 12.66 -13.57
C ASN A 253 -5.15 13.40 -13.15
N ASN A 254 -4.84 13.41 -11.85
CA ASN A 254 -3.63 14.00 -11.28
C ASN A 254 -2.41 13.05 -11.30
N ARG A 255 -2.52 11.89 -11.95
CA ARG A 255 -1.45 10.89 -12.07
C ARG A 255 -0.85 10.92 -13.49
N PRO A 256 0.38 10.41 -13.69
CA PRO A 256 1.03 10.44 -14.99
C PRO A 256 0.49 9.36 -15.93
N VAL A 257 -0.75 9.55 -16.41
CA VAL A 257 -1.54 8.60 -17.23
C VAL A 257 -0.73 8.04 -18.41
N GLU A 258 -0.12 8.91 -19.21
CA GLU A 258 0.61 8.54 -20.42
C GLU A 258 1.83 7.68 -20.11
N MET A 259 2.58 8.04 -19.07
CA MET A 259 3.75 7.28 -18.62
C MET A 259 3.34 5.88 -18.14
N MET A 260 2.24 5.76 -17.40
CA MET A 260 1.76 4.46 -16.92
C MET A 260 1.37 3.54 -18.08
N GLY A 261 0.63 4.05 -19.08
CA GLY A 261 0.29 3.26 -20.28
C GLY A 261 1.52 2.81 -21.07
N MET A 262 2.50 3.71 -21.24
CA MET A 262 3.77 3.41 -21.90
C MET A 262 4.57 2.33 -21.15
N LEU A 263 4.71 2.44 -19.83
CA LEU A 263 5.46 1.48 -19.02
C LEU A 263 4.82 0.09 -19.02
N LEU A 264 3.50 0.02 -18.82
CA LEU A 264 2.78 -1.27 -18.87
C LEU A 264 2.93 -1.93 -20.23
N THR A 265 2.73 -1.17 -21.32
CA THR A 265 2.83 -1.72 -22.68
C THR A 265 4.26 -2.14 -23.03
N SER A 266 5.27 -1.33 -22.68
CA SER A 266 6.66 -1.62 -23.02
C SER A 266 7.25 -2.82 -22.25
N VAL A 267 6.88 -2.98 -20.98
CA VAL A 267 7.40 -4.08 -20.15
C VAL A 267 6.65 -5.38 -20.40
N LEU A 268 5.33 -5.33 -20.55
CA LEU A 268 4.52 -6.53 -20.79
C LEU A 268 4.58 -6.98 -22.25
N GLY A 269 4.83 -6.06 -23.20
CA GLY A 269 4.97 -6.37 -24.62
C GLY A 269 3.79 -7.16 -25.16
N ASP A 270 4.08 -8.24 -25.89
CA ASP A 270 3.09 -9.12 -26.52
C ASP A 270 2.19 -9.86 -25.49
N ASN A 271 2.61 -9.94 -24.22
CA ASN A 271 1.76 -10.50 -23.18
C ASN A 271 0.56 -9.59 -22.89
N LEU A 272 0.65 -8.26 -23.11
CA LEU A 272 -0.50 -7.38 -22.94
C LEU A 272 -1.47 -7.52 -24.12
N HIS A 273 -2.41 -8.45 -23.98
CA HIS A 273 -3.29 -8.87 -25.06
C HIS A 273 -4.46 -7.92 -25.29
N ARG A 274 -5.08 -7.42 -24.21
CA ARG A 274 -6.27 -6.57 -24.31
C ARG A 274 -6.44 -5.64 -23.11
N VAL A 275 -6.94 -4.44 -23.37
CA VAL A 275 -7.15 -3.41 -22.35
C VAL A 275 -8.61 -2.95 -22.34
N TYR A 276 -9.15 -2.76 -21.14
CA TYR A 276 -10.45 -2.19 -20.84
C TYR A 276 -10.21 -0.93 -20.00
N ALA A 277 -10.26 0.22 -20.65
CA ALA A 277 -10.08 1.50 -19.98
C ALA A 277 -11.42 1.95 -19.38
N THR A 278 -11.41 2.28 -18.10
CA THR A 278 -12.61 2.63 -17.33
C THR A 278 -12.39 3.83 -16.41
N THR A 279 -13.45 4.25 -15.72
CA THR A 279 -13.38 5.34 -14.76
C THR A 279 -12.94 4.87 -13.37
N VAL A 280 -12.43 5.79 -12.56
CA VAL A 280 -12.21 5.59 -11.12
C VAL A 280 -13.42 6.15 -10.35
N PRO A 281 -14.06 5.39 -9.44
CA PRO A 281 -15.22 5.83 -8.68
C PRO A 281 -14.84 6.78 -7.52
N ASP A 282 -14.26 7.93 -7.87
CA ASP A 282 -13.76 8.97 -6.94
C ASP A 282 -14.04 10.41 -7.45
N GLY A 283 -14.65 10.55 -8.63
CA GLY A 283 -14.98 11.85 -9.23
C GLY A 283 -13.78 12.61 -9.85
N LYS A 284 -12.53 12.25 -9.51
CA LYS A 284 -11.30 12.83 -10.08
C LYS A 284 -10.63 11.94 -11.14
N THR A 285 -11.41 11.07 -11.78
CA THR A 285 -10.91 10.14 -12.80
C THR A 285 -10.36 10.87 -14.03
N ALA A 286 -9.29 10.35 -14.63
CA ALA A 286 -8.94 10.69 -16.00
C ALA A 286 -10.06 10.18 -16.93
N PRO A 287 -10.34 10.85 -18.07
CA PRO A 287 -11.24 10.31 -19.07
C PRO A 287 -10.76 8.94 -19.54
N SER A 288 -11.63 7.93 -19.52
CA SER A 288 -11.33 6.56 -19.98
C SER A 288 -10.79 6.54 -21.41
N ALA A 289 -11.29 7.42 -22.29
CA ALA A 289 -10.79 7.60 -23.64
C ALA A 289 -9.32 8.10 -23.69
N ARG A 290 -8.90 8.96 -22.75
CA ARG A 290 -7.49 9.39 -22.62
C ARG A 290 -6.62 8.20 -22.22
N VAL A 291 -7.06 7.43 -21.22
CA VAL A 291 -6.36 6.22 -20.77
C VAL A 291 -6.26 5.20 -21.91
N ALA A 292 -7.35 4.93 -22.62
CA ALA A 292 -7.39 3.99 -23.74
C ALA A 292 -6.41 4.38 -24.86
N ARG A 293 -6.36 5.67 -25.19
CA ARG A 293 -5.48 6.18 -26.24
C ARG A 293 -4.01 5.85 -25.99
N CYS A 294 -3.56 5.85 -24.72
CA CYS A 294 -2.19 5.48 -24.37
C CYS A 294 -1.80 4.06 -24.78
N PHE A 295 -2.78 3.14 -24.87
CA PHE A 295 -2.58 1.76 -25.29
C PHE A 295 -2.83 1.58 -26.79
N GLN A 296 -3.86 2.25 -27.32
CA GLN A 296 -4.19 2.23 -28.76
C GLN A 296 -3.07 2.81 -29.62
N ASP A 297 -2.46 3.93 -29.20
CA ASP A 297 -1.34 4.55 -29.91
C ASP A 297 -0.09 3.63 -29.95
N LEU A 298 -0.04 2.62 -29.09
CA LEU A 298 0.99 1.58 -29.03
C LEU A 298 0.56 0.24 -29.67
N GLY A 299 -0.61 0.20 -30.33
CA GLY A 299 -1.09 -0.97 -31.06
C GLY A 299 -1.83 -2.02 -30.23
N VAL A 300 -2.13 -1.76 -28.97
CA VAL A 300 -2.82 -2.70 -28.08
C VAL A 300 -4.34 -2.63 -28.30
N ASN A 301 -4.99 -3.79 -28.45
CA ASN A 301 -6.45 -3.87 -28.58
C ASN A 301 -7.12 -3.35 -27.30
N THR A 302 -7.81 -2.21 -27.41
CA THR A 302 -8.31 -1.47 -26.25
C THR A 302 -9.76 -1.04 -26.44
N VAL A 303 -10.58 -1.34 -25.44
CA VAL A 303 -12.01 -0.99 -25.36
C VAL A 303 -12.22 0.08 -24.28
N VAL A 304 -13.10 1.04 -24.54
CA VAL A 304 -13.51 2.05 -23.57
C VAL A 304 -14.85 1.64 -22.98
N ILE A 305 -14.91 1.46 -21.66
CA ILE A 305 -16.15 1.19 -20.92
C ILE A 305 -16.11 2.01 -19.63
N ASP A 306 -16.89 3.09 -19.57
CA ASP A 306 -16.83 4.03 -18.46
C ASP A 306 -17.26 3.42 -17.12
N ASP A 307 -18.26 2.53 -17.12
CA ASP A 307 -18.71 1.84 -15.92
C ASP A 307 -17.69 0.76 -15.50
N PRO A 308 -17.08 0.86 -14.30
CA PRO A 308 -16.02 -0.07 -13.90
C PRO A 308 -16.49 -1.51 -13.76
N LEU A 309 -17.74 -1.71 -13.32
CA LEU A 309 -18.29 -3.05 -13.14
C LEU A 309 -18.56 -3.71 -14.49
N ALA A 310 -19.12 -2.97 -15.46
CA ALA A 310 -19.30 -3.43 -16.83
C ALA A 310 -17.96 -3.71 -17.51
N ALA A 311 -16.93 -2.90 -17.26
CA ALA A 311 -15.58 -3.15 -17.76
C ALA A 311 -15.01 -4.47 -17.22
N LEU A 312 -15.14 -4.71 -15.91
CA LEU A 312 -14.75 -5.97 -15.28
C LEU A 312 -15.53 -7.16 -15.87
N GLN A 313 -16.85 -7.06 -15.98
CA GLN A 313 -17.71 -8.11 -16.51
C GLN A 313 -17.35 -8.45 -17.97
N ALA A 314 -17.13 -7.44 -18.81
CA ALA A 314 -16.70 -7.62 -20.19
C ALA A 314 -15.31 -8.25 -20.29
N ALA A 315 -14.40 -7.93 -19.37
CA ALA A 315 -13.08 -8.55 -19.30
C ALA A 315 -13.17 -10.03 -18.93
N LEU A 316 -13.99 -10.38 -17.93
CA LEU A 316 -14.18 -11.75 -17.45
C LEU A 316 -14.92 -12.66 -18.44
N ALA A 317 -15.95 -12.14 -19.12
CA ALA A 317 -16.82 -12.94 -20.01
C ALA A 317 -16.08 -13.55 -21.22
N GLU A 318 -14.98 -12.92 -21.63
CA GLU A 318 -14.20 -13.34 -22.80
C GLU A 318 -12.86 -13.99 -22.41
N MET A 319 -12.68 -14.38 -21.15
CA MET A 319 -11.41 -14.92 -20.67
C MET A 319 -11.15 -16.36 -21.13
N GLU A 320 -9.91 -16.58 -21.54
CA GLU A 320 -9.36 -17.90 -21.85
C GLU A 320 -8.53 -18.45 -20.67
N ALA A 321 -8.28 -19.76 -20.65
CA ALA A 321 -7.65 -20.44 -19.51
C ALA A 321 -6.17 -20.05 -19.30
N ASP A 322 -5.49 -19.61 -20.36
CA ASP A 322 -4.10 -19.13 -20.37
C ASP A 322 -3.99 -17.64 -20.01
N GLU A 323 -5.11 -16.96 -19.73
CA GLU A 323 -5.13 -15.53 -19.44
C GLU A 323 -5.09 -15.19 -17.95
N LEU A 324 -4.51 -14.05 -17.64
CA LEU A 324 -4.55 -13.38 -16.34
C LEU A 324 -5.29 -12.05 -16.50
N LEU A 325 -6.30 -11.81 -15.68
CA LEU A 325 -6.93 -10.50 -15.56
C LEU A 325 -6.18 -9.66 -14.53
N LEU A 326 -5.66 -8.52 -14.94
CA LEU A 326 -5.08 -7.50 -14.08
C LEU A 326 -6.06 -6.35 -13.89
N VAL A 327 -6.37 -5.99 -12.65
CA VAL A 327 -7.08 -4.74 -12.32
C VAL A 327 -6.12 -3.79 -11.63
N THR A 328 -5.88 -2.61 -12.22
CA THR A 328 -4.90 -1.65 -11.69
C THR A 328 -5.17 -0.19 -12.06
N GLY A 329 -4.27 0.71 -11.67
CA GLY A 329 -4.29 2.14 -11.97
C GLY A 329 -4.78 3.02 -10.82
N SER A 330 -5.51 2.45 -9.85
CA SER A 330 -6.00 3.16 -8.67
C SER A 330 -6.43 2.20 -7.57
N LEU A 331 -6.07 2.52 -6.32
CA LEU A 331 -6.61 1.85 -5.14
C LEU A 331 -8.13 1.99 -5.00
N TYR A 332 -8.71 3.12 -5.44
CA TYR A 332 -10.16 3.32 -5.41
C TYR A 332 -10.87 2.39 -6.40
N LEU A 333 -10.32 2.20 -7.59
CA LEU A 333 -10.85 1.25 -8.57
C LEU A 333 -10.78 -0.18 -8.04
N VAL A 334 -9.61 -0.57 -7.53
CA VAL A 334 -9.40 -1.90 -6.95
C VAL A 334 -10.33 -2.13 -5.77
N GLY A 335 -10.45 -1.16 -4.86
CA GLY A 335 -11.34 -1.24 -3.70
C GLY A 335 -12.81 -1.39 -4.09
N TYR A 336 -13.25 -0.70 -5.15
CA TYR A 336 -14.60 -0.80 -5.68
C TYR A 336 -14.88 -2.16 -6.34
N LEU A 337 -13.94 -2.69 -7.13
CA LEU A 337 -14.14 -3.93 -7.89
C LEU A 337 -13.89 -5.20 -7.05
N ARG A 338 -13.06 -5.12 -6.01
CA ARG A 338 -12.66 -6.27 -5.19
C ARG A 338 -13.85 -7.06 -4.61
N PRO A 339 -14.91 -6.44 -4.03
CA PRO A 339 -16.07 -7.18 -3.53
C PRO A 339 -16.77 -8.02 -4.60
N PHE A 340 -16.86 -7.53 -5.84
CA PHE A 340 -17.48 -8.26 -6.96
C PHE A 340 -16.62 -9.45 -7.39
N ILE A 341 -15.31 -9.28 -7.39
CA ILE A 341 -14.35 -10.36 -7.69
C ILE A 341 -14.43 -11.45 -6.61
N LEU A 342 -14.49 -11.07 -5.33
CA LEU A 342 -14.68 -12.03 -4.23
C LEU A 342 -16.00 -12.78 -4.36
N GLY A 343 -17.09 -12.09 -4.74
CA GLY A 343 -18.38 -12.73 -5.03
C GLY A 343 -18.27 -13.79 -6.13
N HIS A 344 -17.58 -13.48 -7.23
CA HIS A 344 -17.34 -14.41 -8.33
C HIS A 344 -16.63 -15.69 -7.87
N PHE A 345 -15.57 -15.57 -7.06
CA PHE A 345 -14.84 -16.73 -6.52
C PHE A 345 -15.64 -17.50 -5.47
N ALA A 346 -16.48 -16.84 -4.67
CA ALA A 346 -17.34 -17.50 -3.70
C ALA A 346 -18.43 -18.34 -4.38
N GLU A 347 -19.06 -17.83 -5.44
CA GLU A 347 -20.02 -18.57 -6.26
C GLU A 347 -19.39 -19.79 -6.92
N ALA A 348 -18.16 -19.63 -7.47
CA ALA A 348 -17.41 -20.73 -8.07
C ALA A 348 -17.05 -21.83 -7.06
N ALA A 349 -16.78 -21.48 -5.80
CA ALA A 349 -16.46 -22.44 -4.73
C ALA A 349 -17.69 -23.11 -4.09
N GLY A 350 -18.85 -22.46 -4.13
CA GLY A 350 -20.11 -23.00 -3.58
C GLY A 350 -20.90 -23.88 -4.56
N GLY A 351 -20.51 -23.90 -5.84
CA GLY A 351 -21.14 -24.69 -6.90
C GLY A 351 -20.49 -26.06 -7.16
N SER A 352 -19.52 -26.48 -6.35
CA SER A 352 -18.79 -27.76 -6.47
C SER A 352 -19.28 -28.83 -5.51
#